data_AF-A0A5K0YE94-F1
#
_entry.id   AF-A0A5K0YE94-F1
#
_cell.length_a   1.000
_cell.length_b   1.000
_cell.length_c   1.000
_cell.angle_alpha   90.00
_cell.angle_beta   90.00
_cell.angle_gamma   90.00
#
_symmetry.space_group_name_H-M   'P 1'
#
loop_
_entity.id
_entity.type
_entity.pdbx_description
1 polymer ?
#
loop_
_entity_poly.entity_id
_entity_poly.type
_entity_poly.pdbx_seq_one_letter_code
_entity_poly.pdbx_strand_id
1 'polypeptide(L)'
;NQTKKPVRSILRPTTVGEPEVAITIKPLEESARTQHSLDPKMGEQVEVPFSLAVLDMADAQGHQSPSTLASLSHACQEWGFFRVANHGIPRELLGCVSSLSKELFSLPPHSKDKAGPSSSLKTYTPPFIVSPFFESFRVSGPDFAGSAKSTAERLLEEPRAEF
;
A
#
# COMPACT_ATOMS: atom_id res chain seq x y z
N ASN A 1 -43.44 -9.01 -14.99
CA ASN A 1 -43.13 -10.35 -14.45
C ASN A 1 -41.79 -10.84 -14.96
N GLN A 2 -40.71 -10.59 -14.23
CA GLN A 2 -39.51 -11.44 -14.29
C GLN A 2 -38.75 -11.33 -12.96
N THR A 3 -38.91 -12.36 -12.15
CA THR A 3 -38.28 -12.54 -10.84
C THR A 3 -36.78 -12.74 -11.02
N LYS A 4 -35.96 -11.78 -10.60
CA LYS A 4 -34.51 -11.97 -10.45
C LYS A 4 -34.26 -12.89 -9.25
N LYS A 5 -33.78 -14.10 -9.51
CA LYS A 5 -33.39 -15.07 -8.46
C LYS A 5 -32.09 -14.63 -7.79
N PRO A 6 -31.92 -14.85 -6.48
CA PRO A 6 -30.66 -14.59 -5.79
C PRO A 6 -29.59 -15.60 -6.23
N VAL A 7 -28.40 -15.10 -6.54
CA VAL A 7 -27.22 -15.93 -6.83
C VAL A 7 -26.81 -16.62 -5.54
N ARG A 8 -26.99 -17.94 -5.48
CA ARG A 8 -26.57 -18.78 -4.36
C ARG A 8 -25.04 -18.83 -4.29
N SER A 9 -24.48 -18.48 -3.15
CA SER A 9 -23.09 -18.79 -2.80
C SER A 9 -22.89 -20.31 -2.79
N ILE A 10 -22.07 -20.82 -3.71
CA ILE A 10 -21.64 -22.22 -3.66
C ILE A 10 -20.49 -22.28 -2.66
N LEU A 11 -20.81 -22.60 -1.40
CA LEU A 11 -19.82 -23.07 -0.44
C LEU A 11 -19.35 -24.45 -0.90
N ARG A 12 -18.11 -24.54 -1.38
CA ARG A 12 -17.42 -25.82 -1.51
C ARG A 12 -16.74 -26.12 -0.18
N PRO A 13 -16.94 -27.31 0.42
CA PRO A 13 -16.18 -27.72 1.58
C PRO A 13 -14.80 -28.21 1.09
N THR A 14 -13.73 -27.56 1.56
CA THR A 14 -12.38 -28.09 1.38
C THR A 14 -11.63 -28.03 2.72
N THR A 15 -10.96 -29.14 2.98
CA THR A 15 -10.27 -29.56 4.17
C THR A 15 -9.03 -28.73 4.51
N VAL A 16 -8.86 -28.49 5.82
CA VAL A 16 -7.63 -28.39 6.64
C VAL A 16 -6.37 -27.79 5.98
N GLY A 17 -6.01 -26.59 6.43
CA GLY A 17 -4.65 -26.03 6.34
C GLY A 17 -4.62 -24.62 5.77
N GLU A 18 -4.35 -23.65 6.66
CA GLU A 18 -4.12 -22.20 6.40
C GLU A 18 -5.36 -21.36 6.00
N PRO A 19 -5.71 -20.31 6.77
CA PRO A 19 -6.67 -19.30 6.30
C PRO A 19 -5.96 -18.39 5.29
N GLU A 20 -6.00 -18.74 4.02
CA GLU A 20 -5.66 -17.78 2.95
C GLU A 20 -6.81 -16.77 2.85
N VAL A 21 -6.69 -15.64 3.55
CA VAL A 21 -7.58 -14.49 3.37
C VAL A 21 -7.19 -13.83 2.06
N ALA A 22 -7.77 -14.33 0.96
CA ALA A 22 -7.66 -13.68 -0.34
C ALA A 22 -8.42 -12.35 -0.31
N ILE A 23 -7.71 -11.25 -0.01
CA ILE A 23 -8.22 -9.90 -0.19
C ILE A 23 -8.16 -9.59 -1.68
N THR A 24 -9.24 -9.90 -2.39
CA THR A 24 -9.42 -9.46 -3.78
C THR A 24 -9.65 -7.95 -3.79
N ILE A 25 -8.60 -7.17 -4.04
CA ILE A 25 -8.74 -5.75 -4.33
C ILE A 25 -9.35 -5.63 -5.72
N LYS A 26 -10.60 -5.14 -5.80
CA LYS A 26 -11.21 -4.82 -7.09
C LYS A 26 -10.44 -3.65 -7.72
N PRO A 27 -10.09 -3.73 -9.02
CA PRO A 27 -9.53 -2.60 -9.73
C PRO A 27 -10.49 -1.41 -9.64
N LEU A 28 -9.95 -0.22 -9.34
CA LEU A 28 -10.66 1.05 -9.16
C LEU A 28 -11.62 1.38 -10.33
N GLU A 29 -11.35 0.84 -11.51
CA GLU A 29 -12.16 0.98 -12.72
C GLU A 29 -13.57 0.37 -12.62
N GLU A 30 -13.79 -0.65 -11.78
CA GLU A 30 -15.08 -1.36 -11.73
C GLU A 30 -16.15 -0.65 -10.91
N SER A 31 -15.76 0.21 -9.96
CA SER A 31 -16.71 1.03 -9.16
C SER A 31 -17.39 2.14 -9.97
N ALA A 32 -16.84 2.53 -11.13
CA ALA A 32 -17.40 3.62 -11.95
C ALA A 32 -18.52 3.17 -12.91
N ARG A 33 -18.84 1.88 -13.04
CA ARG A 33 -19.65 1.37 -14.16
C ARG A 33 -21.15 1.23 -13.93
N THR A 34 -21.68 1.59 -12.76
CA THR A 34 -23.13 1.60 -12.55
C THR A 34 -23.64 3.03 -12.40
N GLN A 35 -23.75 3.77 -13.52
CA GLN A 35 -24.96 4.52 -13.89
C GLN A 35 -24.81 5.27 -15.23
N HIS A 36 -25.75 4.95 -16.14
CA HIS A 36 -26.24 5.70 -17.29
C HIS A 36 -25.33 6.05 -18.49
N SER A 37 -25.53 5.23 -19.54
CA SER A 37 -25.57 5.66 -20.94
C SER A 37 -26.47 6.89 -21.11
N LEU A 38 -25.92 8.01 -21.61
CA LEU A 38 -26.26 8.73 -22.85
C LEU A 38 -25.58 10.12 -22.85
N ASP A 39 -24.80 10.36 -23.92
CA ASP A 39 -24.20 11.61 -24.43
C ASP A 39 -23.04 12.32 -23.67
N PRO A 40 -21.92 12.67 -24.37
CA PRO A 40 -20.79 13.38 -23.78
C PRO A 40 -21.02 14.89 -23.86
N LYS A 41 -21.30 15.54 -22.73
CA LYS A 41 -21.04 16.98 -22.58
C LYS A 41 -19.81 17.20 -21.70
N MET A 42 -18.84 17.83 -22.33
CA MET A 42 -17.58 18.35 -21.80
C MET A 42 -17.81 19.15 -20.51
N GLY A 43 -17.10 18.80 -19.43
CA GLY A 43 -16.74 19.78 -18.39
C GLY A 43 -17.39 19.67 -17.01
N GLU A 44 -17.82 18.50 -16.55
CA GLU A 44 -18.13 18.33 -15.12
C GLU A 44 -17.06 17.46 -14.45
N GLN A 45 -16.11 18.11 -13.77
CA GLN A 45 -15.32 17.44 -12.74
C GLN A 45 -16.30 17.01 -11.67
N VAL A 46 -16.69 15.74 -11.66
CA VAL A 46 -17.41 15.16 -10.54
C VAL A 46 -16.42 15.12 -9.38
N GLU A 47 -16.41 16.19 -8.57
CA GLU A 47 -15.81 16.14 -7.24
C GLU A 47 -16.65 15.17 -6.43
N VAL A 48 -16.32 13.88 -6.50
CA VAL A 48 -16.77 12.92 -5.52
C VAL A 48 -16.05 13.31 -4.24
N PRO A 49 -16.73 13.77 -3.18
CA PRO A 49 -16.08 13.97 -1.90
C PRO A 49 -15.75 12.57 -1.39
N PHE A 50 -14.53 12.11 -1.69
CA PHE A 50 -14.03 10.85 -1.18
C PHE A 50 -13.75 11.06 0.31
N SER A 51 -14.76 10.85 1.15
CA SER A 51 -14.57 10.80 2.59
C SER A 51 -13.83 9.51 2.93
N LEU A 52 -12.50 9.53 2.77
CA LEU A 52 -11.62 8.40 3.09
C LEU A 52 -11.83 8.02 4.56
N ALA A 53 -12.20 6.76 4.81
CA ALA A 53 -12.34 6.25 6.17
C ALA A 53 -11.02 6.42 6.93
N VAL A 54 -11.09 6.94 8.15
CA VAL A 54 -9.94 7.12 9.04
C VAL A 54 -10.10 6.17 10.22
N LEU A 55 -9.12 5.29 10.40
CA LEU A 55 -8.97 4.48 11.61
C LEU A 55 -8.11 5.24 12.62
N ASP A 56 -8.71 5.68 13.72
CA ASP A 56 -7.99 6.28 14.82
C ASP A 56 -7.43 5.20 15.76
N MET A 57 -6.10 5.11 15.85
CA MET A 57 -5.43 4.11 16.69
C MET A 57 -5.37 4.50 18.17
N ALA A 58 -5.68 5.75 18.53
CA ALA A 58 -5.82 6.13 19.94
C ALA A 58 -7.06 5.44 20.56
N ASP A 59 -8.14 5.33 19.78
CA ASP A 59 -9.37 4.64 20.19
C ASP A 59 -9.18 3.12 20.30
N ALA A 60 -8.18 2.58 19.58
CA ALA A 60 -7.89 1.15 19.52
C ALA A 60 -7.25 0.56 20.79
N GLN A 61 -6.67 1.40 21.65
CA GLN A 61 -5.91 0.97 22.82
C GLN A 61 -6.79 0.70 24.06
N GLY A 62 -8.07 1.09 24.04
CA GLY A 62 -8.99 0.96 25.18
C GLY A 62 -10.16 0.01 24.96
N HIS A 63 -10.89 0.14 23.85
CA HIS A 63 -11.94 -0.77 23.41
C HIS A 63 -12.40 -0.32 22.02
N GLN A 64 -12.19 -1.14 20.97
CA GLN A 64 -12.69 -0.78 19.66
C GLN A 64 -14.22 -0.75 19.70
N SER A 65 -14.81 0.40 19.45
CA SER A 65 -16.26 0.48 19.34
C SER A 65 -16.73 -0.42 18.18
N PRO A 66 -17.87 -1.10 18.31
CA PRO A 66 -18.45 -1.85 17.19
C PRO A 66 -18.64 -1.01 15.92
N SER A 67 -18.81 0.31 16.07
CA SER A 67 -18.90 1.24 14.95
C SER A 67 -17.59 1.40 14.19
N THR A 68 -16.43 1.48 14.88
CA THR A 68 -15.12 1.59 14.22
C THR A 68 -14.78 0.36 13.38
N LEU A 69 -15.04 -0.84 13.91
CA LEU A 69 -14.83 -2.09 13.17
C LEU A 69 -15.78 -2.21 11.97
N ALA A 70 -17.04 -1.79 12.12
CA ALA A 70 -17.98 -1.76 11.01
C ALA A 70 -17.56 -0.79 9.91
N SER A 71 -17.11 0.41 10.26
CA SER A 71 -16.57 1.39 9.31
C SER A 71 -15.31 0.90 8.61
N LEU A 72 -14.40 0.24 9.33
CA LEU A 72 -13.21 -0.38 8.74
C LEU A 72 -13.59 -1.50 7.76
N SER A 73 -14.49 -2.41 8.15
CA SER A 73 -14.98 -3.47 7.28
C SER A 73 -15.62 -2.90 6.01
N HIS A 74 -16.43 -1.86 6.16
CA HIS A 74 -17.05 -1.18 5.02
C HIS A 74 -16.00 -0.54 4.10
N ALA A 75 -15.00 0.15 4.66
CA ALA A 75 -13.92 0.74 3.87
C ALA A 75 -13.11 -0.31 3.09
N CYS A 76 -12.80 -1.45 3.71
CA CYS A 76 -12.13 -2.56 3.05
C CYS A 76 -12.97 -3.17 1.92
N GLN A 77 -14.30 -3.25 2.08
CA GLN A 77 -15.20 -3.85 1.09
C GLN A 77 -15.50 -2.90 -0.09
N GLU A 78 -15.76 -1.62 0.20
CA GLU A 78 -16.13 -0.65 -0.83
C GLU A 78 -14.92 -0.06 -1.55
N TRP A 79 -13.86 0.25 -0.80
CA TRP A 79 -12.72 1.01 -1.32
C TRP A 79 -11.42 0.20 -1.38
N GLY A 80 -11.24 -0.77 -0.47
CA GLY A 80 -10.01 -1.55 -0.36
C GLY A 80 -8.85 -0.82 0.32
N PHE A 81 -9.06 0.42 0.78
CA PHE A 81 -8.08 1.21 1.52
C PHE A 81 -8.73 2.17 2.53
N PHE A 82 -7.96 2.59 3.53
CA PHE A 82 -8.34 3.52 4.58
C PHE A 82 -7.08 4.24 5.09
N ARG A 83 -7.24 5.37 5.78
CA ARG A 83 -6.12 6.09 6.42
C ARG A 83 -6.04 5.72 7.89
N VAL A 84 -4.84 5.59 8.44
CA VAL A 84 -4.64 5.43 9.88
C VAL A 84 -4.20 6.76 10.47
N ALA A 85 -4.87 7.20 11.54
CA ALA A 85 -4.50 8.36 12.34
C ALA A 85 -4.02 7.92 13.73
N ASN A 86 -3.25 8.79 14.39
CA ASN A 86 -2.75 8.57 15.76
C ASN A 86 -2.07 7.20 15.96
N HIS A 87 -1.37 6.71 14.93
CA HIS A 87 -0.68 5.41 14.91
C HIS A 87 0.50 5.30 15.90
N GLY A 88 0.82 6.37 16.66
CA GLY A 88 1.90 6.36 17.66
C GLY A 88 3.32 6.35 17.08
N ILE A 89 3.48 6.48 15.75
CA ILE A 89 4.81 6.56 15.12
C ILE A 89 5.31 8.01 15.30
N PRO A 90 6.50 8.22 15.89
CA PRO A 90 7.07 9.55 16.07
C PRO A 90 7.21 10.31 14.75
N ARG A 91 6.92 11.62 14.75
CA ARG A 91 7.03 12.44 13.54
C ARG A 91 8.48 12.60 13.11
N GLU A 92 9.39 12.60 14.08
CA GLU A 92 10.83 12.66 13.89
C GLU A 92 11.30 11.45 13.07
N LEU A 93 10.82 10.24 13.39
CA LEU A 93 11.15 9.03 12.64
C LEU A 93 10.63 9.09 11.20
N LEU A 94 9.40 9.56 10.99
CA LEU A 94 8.86 9.76 9.63
C LEU A 94 9.68 10.79 8.84
N GLY A 95 10.13 11.87 9.50
CA GLY A 95 11.01 12.88 8.93
C GLY A 95 12.38 12.31 8.53
N CYS A 96 12.97 11.49 9.39
CA CYS A 96 14.23 10.78 9.12
C CYS A 96 14.08 9.86 7.90
N VAL A 97 13.06 8.99 7.88
CA VAL A 97 12.81 8.06 6.76
C VAL A 97 12.58 8.82 5.45
N SER A 98 11.81 9.92 5.48
CA SER A 98 11.57 10.76 4.30
C SER A 98 12.86 11.39 3.77
N SER A 99 13.71 11.88 4.68
CA SER A 99 14.98 12.52 4.31
C SER A 99 15.98 11.53 3.73
N LEU A 100 16.13 10.37 4.38
CA LEU A 100 16.97 9.27 3.90
C LEU A 100 16.49 8.73 2.55
N SER A 101 15.18 8.61 2.36
CA SER A 101 14.59 8.20 1.08
C SER A 101 14.99 9.17 -0.04
N LYS A 102 14.83 10.49 0.19
CA LYS A 102 15.23 11.52 -0.79
C LYS A 102 16.72 11.44 -1.13
N GLU A 103 17.57 11.31 -0.11
CA GLU A 103 19.03 11.15 -0.29
C GLU A 103 19.34 9.91 -1.13
N LEU A 104 18.78 8.76 -0.77
CA LEU A 104 19.01 7.49 -1.44
C LEU A 104 18.55 7.50 -2.91
N PHE A 105 17.36 8.04 -3.19
CA PHE A 105 16.84 8.14 -4.55
C PHE A 105 17.56 9.19 -5.40
N SER A 106 18.14 10.22 -4.77
CA SER A 106 18.96 11.24 -5.45
C SER A 106 20.33 10.74 -5.90
N LEU A 107 20.78 9.57 -5.43
CA LEU A 107 22.04 8.97 -5.87
C LEU A 107 22.05 8.75 -7.39
N PRO A 108 23.21 8.89 -8.05
CA PRO A 108 23.35 8.58 -9.46
C PRO A 108 22.91 7.15 -9.79
N PRO A 109 22.31 6.90 -10.98
CA PRO A 109 21.86 5.56 -11.38
C PRO A 109 22.94 4.47 -11.23
N HIS A 110 24.17 4.76 -11.68
CA HIS A 110 25.29 3.82 -11.59
C HIS A 110 25.66 3.45 -10.14
N SER A 111 25.42 4.34 -9.17
CA SER A 111 25.61 4.04 -7.75
C SER A 111 24.50 3.12 -7.25
N LYS A 112 23.24 3.40 -7.58
CA LYS A 112 22.08 2.57 -7.20
C LYS A 112 22.14 1.17 -7.82
N ASP A 113 22.69 1.02 -9.01
CA ASP A 113 22.89 -0.27 -9.70
C ASP A 113 23.77 -1.25 -8.91
N LYS A 114 24.63 -0.76 -7.99
CA LYS A 114 25.41 -1.60 -7.06
C LYS A 114 24.53 -2.44 -6.12
N ALA A 115 23.27 -2.07 -5.96
CA ALA A 115 22.22 -2.78 -5.23
C ALA A 115 21.11 -3.35 -6.14
N GLY A 116 21.27 -3.21 -7.47
CA GLY A 116 20.27 -3.57 -8.47
C GLY A 116 20.09 -5.09 -8.67
N PRO A 117 19.31 -5.50 -9.69
CA PRO A 117 18.98 -6.91 -9.96
C PRO A 117 20.19 -7.82 -10.21
N SER A 118 21.28 -7.26 -10.74
CA SER A 118 22.55 -7.96 -10.97
C SER A 118 23.44 -8.04 -9.73
N SER A 119 23.11 -7.30 -8.66
CA SER A 119 23.86 -7.33 -7.41
C SER A 119 23.50 -8.55 -6.55
N SER A 120 24.33 -8.84 -5.54
CA SER A 120 24.00 -9.84 -4.53
C SER A 120 22.85 -9.43 -3.60
N LEU A 121 22.62 -8.12 -3.42
CA LEU A 121 21.59 -7.59 -2.53
C LEU A 121 20.19 -7.63 -3.16
N LYS A 122 20.08 -7.27 -4.44
CA LYS A 122 18.80 -7.18 -5.18
C LYS A 122 17.75 -6.33 -4.44
N THR A 123 18.20 -5.31 -3.73
CA THR A 123 17.35 -4.43 -2.93
C THR A 123 16.85 -3.25 -3.76
N TYR A 124 17.55 -2.85 -4.81
CA TYR A 124 17.14 -1.80 -5.73
C TYR A 124 16.44 -2.36 -6.98
N THR A 125 15.32 -1.75 -7.33
CA THR A 125 14.60 -1.97 -8.58
C THR A 125 14.64 -0.68 -9.41
N PRO A 126 15.38 -0.66 -10.54
CA PRO A 126 15.45 0.52 -11.40
C PRO A 126 14.15 0.73 -12.19
N PRO A 127 13.95 1.91 -12.78
CA PRO A 127 12.85 2.14 -13.71
C PRO A 127 12.83 1.17 -14.89
N PHE A 128 11.63 0.76 -15.29
CA PHE A 128 11.40 -0.10 -16.44
C PHE A 128 10.63 0.64 -17.53
N ILE A 129 10.67 0.14 -18.78
CA ILE A 129 10.01 0.76 -19.93
C ILE A 129 8.51 0.98 -19.69
N VAL A 130 7.84 0.03 -19.00
CA VAL A 130 6.40 0.11 -18.69
C VAL A 130 6.08 0.97 -17.46
N SER A 131 7.09 1.42 -16.72
CA SER A 131 6.95 2.31 -15.55
C SER A 131 8.21 3.16 -15.38
N PRO A 132 8.46 4.13 -16.27
CA PRO A 132 9.73 4.87 -16.32
C PRO A 132 9.93 5.83 -15.14
N PHE A 133 8.87 6.10 -14.38
CA PHE A 133 8.89 6.98 -13.20
C PHE A 133 8.92 6.23 -11.88
N PHE A 134 8.85 4.90 -11.91
CA PHE A 134 8.86 4.09 -10.71
C PHE A 134 10.25 3.49 -10.48
N GLU A 135 10.80 3.74 -9.31
CA GLU A 135 11.94 3.03 -8.78
C GLU A 135 11.66 2.65 -7.32
N SER A 136 12.35 1.63 -6.80
CA SER A 136 12.15 1.24 -5.41
C SER A 136 13.39 0.65 -4.76
N PHE A 137 13.47 0.83 -3.45
CA PHE A 137 14.36 0.08 -2.57
C PHE A 137 13.54 -0.81 -1.65
N ARG A 138 14.03 -2.02 -1.41
CA ARG A 138 13.41 -3.02 -0.54
C ARG A 138 14.29 -3.29 0.67
N VAL A 139 13.66 -3.37 1.83
CA VAL A 139 14.22 -3.97 3.04
C VAL A 139 13.44 -5.25 3.33
N SER A 140 14.14 -6.34 3.66
CA SER A 140 13.55 -7.67 3.82
C SER A 140 13.71 -8.19 5.25
N GLY A 141 12.70 -8.89 5.75
CA GLY A 141 12.74 -9.59 7.03
C GLY A 141 13.31 -11.02 6.92
N PRO A 142 13.53 -11.72 8.06
CA PRO A 142 13.24 -11.26 9.42
C PRO A 142 14.24 -10.24 9.98
N ASP A 143 15.46 -10.16 9.42
CA ASP A 143 16.49 -9.18 9.81
C ASP A 143 16.40 -7.90 8.97
N PHE A 144 15.37 -7.09 9.26
CA PHE A 144 15.16 -5.81 8.56
C PHE A 144 16.32 -4.84 8.76
N ALA A 145 16.91 -4.80 9.97
CA ALA A 145 18.01 -3.91 10.28
C ALA A 145 19.27 -4.28 9.48
N GLY A 146 19.64 -5.56 9.46
CA GLY A 146 20.76 -6.06 8.66
C GLY A 146 20.54 -5.89 7.15
N SER A 147 19.30 -6.08 6.66
CA SER A 147 18.96 -5.84 5.25
C SER A 147 19.10 -4.35 4.88
N ALA A 148 18.60 -3.44 5.72
CA ALA A 148 18.72 -2.01 5.52
C ALA A 148 20.19 -1.57 5.57
N LYS A 149 20.92 -2.01 6.59
CA LYS A 149 22.34 -1.71 6.79
C LYS A 149 23.20 -2.19 5.62
N SER A 150 23.02 -3.42 5.15
CA SER A 150 23.76 -3.95 3.99
C SER A 150 23.55 -3.12 2.72
N THR A 151 22.36 -2.54 2.55
CA THR A 151 22.04 -1.66 1.41
C THR A 151 22.67 -0.29 1.60
N ALA A 152 22.58 0.28 2.81
CA ALA A 152 23.18 1.55 3.15
C ALA A 152 24.71 1.51 2.97
N GLU A 153 25.40 0.52 3.53
CA GLU A 153 26.86 0.35 3.40
C GLU A 153 27.33 0.18 1.95
N ARG A 154 26.45 -0.33 1.08
CA ARG A 154 26.78 -0.50 -0.35
C ARG A 154 26.68 0.80 -1.13
N LEU A 155 25.80 1.71 -0.71
CA LEU A 155 25.35 2.86 -1.50
C LEU A 155 25.77 4.20 -0.93
N LEU A 156 25.83 4.30 0.39
CA LEU A 156 26.19 5.49 1.14
C LEU A 156 27.63 5.30 1.64
N GLU A 157 28.54 6.17 1.21
CA GLU A 157 29.97 6.08 1.50
C GLU A 157 30.31 6.37 2.98
N GLU A 158 29.34 6.81 3.78
CA GLU A 158 29.50 7.13 5.19
C GLU A 158 28.71 6.17 6.11
N PRO A 159 29.35 5.53 7.11
CA PRO A 159 28.64 4.80 8.13
C PRO A 159 27.94 5.79 9.07
N ARG A 160 26.66 6.06 8.83
CA ARG A 160 25.85 6.77 9.83
C ARG A 160 25.61 5.83 11.00
N ALA A 161 26.18 6.19 12.14
CA ALA A 161 25.84 5.58 13.41
C ALA A 161 24.35 5.85 13.71
N GLU A 162 23.70 4.80 14.19
CA GLU A 162 22.39 4.79 14.88
C GLU A 162 21.14 4.69 13.99
N PHE A 163 20.60 3.46 13.94
CA PHE A 163 19.18 3.13 13.94
C PHE A 163 18.90 2.21 15.12
#